data_AF-A0A924JXB1-F1
#
_entry.id   AF-A0A924JXB1-F1
#
_cell.length_a   1.000
_cell.length_b   1.000
_cell.length_c   1.000
_cell.angle_alpha   90.00
_cell.angle_beta   90.00
_cell.angle_gamma   90.00
#
_symmetry.space_group_name_H-M   'P 1'
#
loop_
_entity.id
_entity.type
_entity.pdbx_description
1 polymer ?
#
loop_
_entity_poly.entity_id
_entity_poly.type
_entity_poly.pdbx_seq_one_letter_code
_entity_poly.pdbx_strand_id
1 'polypeptide(L)' 'MCQASIEPIVSAQALLMNEYDVTSETALGLLVWVATADAVTVLEVALNICHNARTEHPNLEQTVLSATA' A
#
# COMPACT_ATOMS: atom_id res chain seq x y z
N MET A 1 14.19 16.26 15.34
CA MET A 1 13.91 14.84 15.71
C MET A 1 13.24 14.22 14.51
N CYS A 2 13.90 13.28 13.82
CA CYS A 2 13.33 12.64 12.63
C CYS A 2 12.20 11.70 13.07
N GLN A 3 10.96 12.13 12.87
CA GLN A 3 9.79 11.27 13.05
C GLN A 3 9.86 10.20 11.97
N ALA A 4 10.38 9.02 12.32
CA ALA A 4 10.29 7.83 11.49
C ALA A 4 8.80 7.59 11.25
N SER A 5 8.32 7.97 10.06
CA SER A 5 6.91 7.86 9.73
C SER A 5 6.61 6.38 9.57
N ILE A 6 6.08 5.77 10.62
CA ILE A 6 5.55 4.40 10.64
C ILE A 6 4.23 4.33 9.84
N GLU A 7 3.61 5.48 9.58
CA GLU A 7 2.35 5.64 8.86
C GLU A 7 2.28 4.90 7.50
N PRO A 8 3.32 4.90 6.64
CA PRO A 8 3.29 4.16 5.37
C PRO A 8 3.27 2.65 5.59
N ILE A 9 3.98 2.16 6.62
CA ILE A 9 4.04 0.72 6.93
C ILE A 9 2.66 0.24 7.38
N VAL A 10 2.02 0.96 8.31
CA VAL A 10 0.68 0.62 8.79
C VAL A 10 -0.36 0.71 7.67
N SER A 11 -0.25 1.72 6.80
CA SER A 11 -1.15 1.88 5.65
C SER A 11 -0.99 0.74 4.64
N ALA A 12 0.24 0.38 4.29
CA ALA A 12 0.52 -0.75 3.40
C ALA A 12 0.02 -2.08 4.00
N GLN A 13 0.18 -2.29 5.30
CA GLN A 13 -0.38 -3.46 5.98
C GLN A 13 -1.90 -3.50 5.89
N ALA A 14 -2.59 -2.37 6.12
CA ALA A 14 -4.04 -2.31 6.01
C ALA A 14 -4.54 -2.61 4.59
N LEU A 15 -3.84 -2.12 3.56
CA LEU A 15 -4.13 -2.44 2.16
C LEU A 15 -3.99 -3.95 1.90
N LEU A 16 -2.86 -4.54 2.30
CA LEU A 16 -2.62 -5.98 2.12
C LEU A 16 -3.65 -6.84 2.87
N MET A 17 -4.01 -6.46 4.09
CA MET A 17 -5.03 -7.15 4.87
C MET A 17 -6.40 -7.12 4.17
N ASN A 18 -6.77 -5.98 3.61
CA ASN A 18 -8.05 -5.80 2.91
C ASN A 18 -8.08 -6.51 1.54
N GLU A 19 -6.96 -6.51 0.82
CA GLU A 19 -6.89 -7.09 -0.53
C GLU A 19 -6.76 -8.61 -0.52
N TYR A 20 -6.00 -9.16 0.43
CA TYR A 20 -5.67 -10.59 0.49
C TYR A 20 -6.37 -11.34 1.64
N ASP A 21 -7.22 -10.68 2.43
CA ASP A 21 -7.89 -11.24 3.62
C ASP A 21 -6.91 -11.91 4.60
N VAL A 22 -5.78 -11.25 4.86
CA VAL A 22 -4.70 -11.76 5.72
C VAL A 22 -4.64 -11.04 7.06
N THR A 23 -4.01 -11.66 8.06
CA THR A 23 -3.75 -11.04 9.36
C THR A 23 -2.65 -9.98 9.27
N SER A 24 -2.59 -9.08 10.27
CA SER A 24 -1.55 -8.05 10.36
C SER A 24 -0.12 -8.64 10.43
N GLU A 25 0.04 -9.77 11.10
CA GLU A 25 1.32 -10.51 11.19
C GLU A 25 1.73 -11.05 9.81
N THR A 26 0.78 -11.60 9.06
CA THR A 26 1.02 -12.11 7.71
C THR A 26 1.35 -10.96 6.75
N ALA A 27 0.59 -9.85 6.81
CA ALA A 27 0.86 -8.65 6.03
C ALA A 27 2.26 -8.08 6.32
N LEU A 28 2.68 -8.03 7.60
CA LEU A 28 4.05 -7.63 7.95
C LEU A 28 5.09 -8.61 7.39
N GLY A 29 4.82 -9.91 7.49
CA GLY A 29 5.69 -10.96 6.96
C GLY A 29 5.91 -10.82 5.45
N LEU A 30 4.86 -10.50 4.70
CA LEU A 30 4.94 -10.22 3.27
C LEU A 30 5.81 -9.00 2.96
N LEU A 31 5.63 -7.89 3.70
CA LEU A 31 6.46 -6.69 3.53
C LEU A 31 7.95 -6.98 3.80
N VAL A 32 8.25 -7.73 4.87
CA VAL A 32 9.63 -8.12 5.23
C VAL A 32 10.22 -9.07 4.20
N TRP A 33 9.44 -10.01 3.71
CA TRP A 33 9.87 -10.97 2.69
C TRP A 33 10.28 -10.26 1.40
N VAL A 34 9.44 -9.36 0.89
CA VAL A 34 9.74 -8.55 -0.31
C VAL A 34 10.96 -7.66 -0.08
N ALA A 35 11.02 -6.95 1.06
CA ALA A 35 12.16 -6.10 1.40
C ALA A 35 13.48 -6.88 1.40
N THR A 36 13.46 -8.12 1.92
CA THR A 36 14.62 -9.00 1.94
C THR A 36 14.97 -9.49 0.55
N ALA A 37 13.99 -9.90 -0.26
CA ALA A 37 14.20 -10.39 -1.62
C ALA A 37 14.80 -9.31 -2.54
N ASP A 38 14.35 -8.07 -2.40
CA ASP A 38 14.78 -6.94 -3.23
C ASP A 38 15.97 -6.16 -2.64
N ALA A 39 16.49 -6.58 -1.48
CA ALA A 39 17.55 -5.90 -0.74
C ALA A 39 17.25 -4.41 -0.45
N VAL A 40 15.99 -4.09 -0.17
CA VAL A 40 15.50 -2.74 0.18
C VAL A 40 14.94 -2.71 1.60
N THR A 41 14.57 -1.53 2.09
CA THR A 41 13.92 -1.41 3.39
C THR A 41 12.42 -1.70 3.34
N VAL A 42 11.86 -2.19 4.44
CA VAL A 42 10.40 -2.38 4.61
C VAL A 42 9.63 -1.08 4.34
N LEU A 43 10.22 0.07 4.69
CA LEU A 43 9.64 1.38 4.43
C LEU A 43 9.53 1.67 2.92
N GLU A 44 10.56 1.35 2.13
CA GLU A 44 10.53 1.54 0.68
C GLU A 44 9.46 0.67 0.02
N VAL A 45 9.32 -0.58 0.45
CA VAL A 45 8.24 -1.47 -0.01
C VAL A 45 6.87 -0.90 0.33
N ALA A 46 6.69 -0.45 1.58
CA ALA A 46 5.42 0.12 2.03
C ALA A 46 5.03 1.39 1.26
N LEU A 47 6.01 2.26 0.97
CA LEU A 47 5.81 3.46 0.15
C LEU A 47 5.41 3.10 -1.28
N ASN A 48 6.05 2.09 -1.88
CA ASN A 48 5.73 1.63 -3.22
C ASN A 48 4.31 1.06 -3.32
N ILE A 49 3.89 0.24 -2.34
CA ILE A 49 2.51 -0.28 -2.26
C ILE A 49 1.50 0.86 -2.11
N CYS A 50 1.75 1.80 -1.20
CA CYS A 50 0.88 2.96 -1.01
C CYS A 50 0.80 3.85 -2.27
N HIS A 51 1.89 3.96 -3.02
CA HIS A 51 1.93 4.71 -4.28
C HIS A 51 1.11 4.00 -5.37
N ASN A 52 1.31 2.69 -5.55
CA ASN A 52 0.60 1.91 -6.56
C ASN A 52 -0.92 1.90 -6.31
N ALA A 53 -1.34 1.69 -5.06
CA ALA A 53 -2.75 1.74 -4.66
C ALA A 53 -3.46 3.06 -5.01
N ARG A 54 -2.73 4.18 -5.12
CA ARG A 54 -3.29 5.46 -5.61
C ARG A 54 -3.37 5.53 -7.13
N THR A 55 -2.43 4.92 -7.84
CA THR A 55 -2.37 4.93 -9.30
C THR A 55 -3.36 4.00 -9.97
N GLU A 56 -3.80 2.94 -9.28
CA GLU A 56 -4.83 2.00 -9.75
C GLU A 56 -6.27 2.45 -9.40
N HIS A 57 -6.43 3.53 -8.64
CA HIS A 57 -7.69 4.28 -8.45
C HIS A 57 -7.73 5.66 -9.16
N PRO A 58 -7.50 5.78 -10.48
CA PRO A 58 -7.54 7.09 -11.12
C PRO A 58 -8.93 7.54 -11.62
N ASN A 59 -9.97 6.69 -11.70
CA ASN A 59 -11.15 7.11 -12.51
C ASN A 59 -12.50 6.37 -12.30
N LEU A 60 -13.02 6.24 -11.07
CA LEU A 60 -14.44 5.90 -10.90
C LEU A 60 -15.35 7.11 -10.71
N GLU A 61 -14.82 8.25 -10.26
CA GLU A 61 -15.64 9.46 -10.08
C GLU A 61 -15.81 10.30 -11.35
N GLN A 62 -14.88 10.24 -12.30
CA GLN A 62 -14.98 11.01 -13.56
C GLN A 62 -15.81 10.32 -14.66
N THR A 63 -16.02 8.99 -14.57
CA THR A 63 -16.89 8.25 -15.51
C THR A 63 -18.38 8.57 -15.28
N VAL A 64 -18.80 8.86 -14.04
CA VAL A 64 -20.20 9.16 -13.73
C VAL A 64 -20.62 10.57 -14.16
N LEU A 65 -19.68 11.53 -14.21
CA LEU A 65 -19.95 12.90 -14.68
C LEU A 65 -19.99 13.06 -16.21
N SER A 66 -19.44 12.12 -16.98
CA SER A 66 -19.50 12.17 -18.47
C SER A 66 -20.67 11.41 -19.07
N ALA A 67 -21.37 10.56 -18.30
CA ALA A 67 -22.51 9.77 -18.79
C ALA A 67 -23.86 10.51 -18.71
N THR A 68 -23.88 11.73 -18.16
CA THR A 68 -25.09 12.56 -17.97
C THR A 68 -25.04 13.92 -18.68
N ALA A 69 -24.08 14.14 -19.60
CA ALA A 69 -23.98 15.35 -20.42
C ALA A 69 -24.53 15.15 -21.84
#